data_AF-A0A7K2LWU1-F1
#
_entry.id   AF-A0A7K2LWU1-F1
#
_cell.length_a   1.000
_cell.length_b   1.000
_cell.length_c   1.000
_cell.angle_alpha   90.00
_cell.angle_beta   90.00
_cell.angle_gamma   90.00
#
_symmetry.space_group_name_H-M   'P 1'
#
loop_
_entity.id
_entity.type
_entity.pdbx_description
1 polymer ?
#
loop_
_entity_poly.entity_id
_entity_poly.type
_entity_poly.pdbx_seq_one_letter_code
_entity_poly.pdbx_strand_id
1 'polypeptide(L)' 'MIRRRLRAGLTVARLRGAEVELLRLVETRPGIGVSEAAKELHLAGNSVSTLVNQLVRDGQLVRETDPADRRAARLLLT' A
#
# COMPACT_ATOMS: atom_id res chain seq x y z
N MET A 1 17.07 -26.94 -5.83
CA MET A 1 16.63 -25.81 -4.98
C MET A 1 16.50 -24.48 -5.78
N ILE A 2 15.80 -24.46 -6.92
CA ILE A 2 15.75 -23.29 -7.84
C ILE A 2 14.46 -22.46 -7.72
N ARG A 3 13.37 -23.05 -7.21
CA ARG A 3 12.03 -22.41 -7.18
C ARG A 3 11.94 -21.16 -6.30
N ARG A 4 12.79 -21.04 -5.26
CA ARG A 4 12.73 -19.94 -4.29
C ARG A 4 13.21 -18.60 -4.87
N ARG A 5 14.26 -18.59 -5.69
CA ARG A 5 14.79 -17.36 -6.32
C ARG A 5 13.81 -16.80 -7.37
N LEU A 6 13.22 -17.68 -8.19
CA LEU A 6 12.18 -17.31 -9.15
C LEU A 6 10.97 -16.68 -8.44
N ARG A 7 10.48 -17.28 -7.35
CA ARG A 7 9.35 -16.72 -6.60
C ARG A 7 9.69 -15.36 -5.98
N ALA A 8 10.88 -15.18 -5.42
CA ALA A 8 11.30 -13.89 -4.85
C ALA A 8 11.33 -12.78 -5.92
N GLY A 9 11.88 -13.04 -7.11
CA GLY A 9 11.89 -12.07 -8.21
C GLY A 9 10.49 -11.67 -8.68
N LEU A 10 9.58 -12.65 -8.81
CA LEU A 10 8.18 -12.40 -9.17
C LEU A 10 7.43 -11.63 -8.07
N THR A 11 7.67 -11.94 -6.80
CA THR A 11 7.09 -11.20 -5.67
C THR A 11 7.57 -9.76 -5.67
N VAL A 12 8.87 -9.51 -5.87
CA VAL A 12 9.41 -8.14 -5.92
C VAL A 12 8.83 -7.36 -7.10
N ALA A 13 8.74 -7.99 -8.28
CA ALA A 13 8.09 -7.35 -9.45
C ALA A 13 6.62 -7.03 -9.18
N ARG A 14 5.87 -7.95 -8.56
CA ARG A 14 4.47 -7.72 -8.15
C ARG A 14 4.34 -6.61 -7.12
N LEU A 15 5.23 -6.54 -6.13
CA LEU A 15 5.23 -5.48 -5.12
C LEU A 15 5.45 -4.12 -5.77
N ARG A 16 6.42 -3.99 -6.68
CA ARG A 16 6.62 -2.73 -7.43
C ARG A 16 5.38 -2.31 -8.23
N GLY A 17 4.69 -3.26 -8.86
CA GLY A 17 3.41 -2.97 -9.53
C GLY A 17 2.34 -2.46 -8.57
N ALA A 18 2.18 -3.15 -7.43
CA ALA A 18 1.20 -2.81 -6.41
C ALA A 18 1.51 -1.49 -5.69
N GLU A 19 2.79 -1.14 -5.51
CA GLU A 19 3.23 0.15 -4.98
C GLU A 19 2.74 1.30 -5.87
N VAL A 20 2.95 1.20 -7.19
CA VAL A 20 2.51 2.23 -8.14
C VAL A 20 0.98 2.28 -8.24
N GLU A 21 0.30 1.14 -8.19
CA GLU A 21 -1.17 1.11 -8.15
C GLU A 21 -1.72 1.77 -6.90
N LEU A 22 -1.10 1.54 -5.74
CA LEU A 22 -1.49 2.20 -4.49
C LEU A 22 -1.26 3.71 -4.56
N LEU A 23 -0.12 4.17 -5.10
CA LEU A 23 0.15 5.60 -5.29
C LEU A 23 -0.89 6.25 -6.20
N ARG A 24 -1.19 5.66 -7.36
CA ARG A 24 -2.24 6.16 -8.26
C ARG A 24 -3.62 6.18 -7.60
N LEU A 25 -3.93 5.18 -6.78
CA LEU A 25 -5.19 5.12 -6.05
C LEU A 25 -5.30 6.27 -5.03
N VAL A 26 -4.22 6.54 -4.28
CA VAL A 26 -4.19 7.63 -3.31
C VAL A 26 -4.22 8.99 -4.01
N GLU A 27 -3.56 9.13 -5.16
CA GLU A 27 -3.66 10.33 -6.01
C GLU A 27 -5.10 10.59 -6.46
N THR A 28 -5.80 9.54 -6.90
CA THR A 28 -7.19 9.63 -7.37
C THR A 28 -8.17 9.83 -6.22
N ARG A 29 -7.88 9.28 -5.04
CA ARG A 29 -8.73 9.32 -3.85
C ARG A 29 -7.90 9.67 -2.60
N PRO A 30 -7.49 10.95 -2.46
CA PRO A 30 -6.72 11.38 -1.30
C PRO A 30 -7.47 11.12 0.01
N GLY A 31 -6.75 10.63 1.01
CA GLY A 31 -7.32 10.28 2.31
C GLY A 31 -7.98 8.90 2.37
N ILE A 32 -7.91 8.08 1.31
CA ILE A 32 -8.42 6.71 1.33
C ILE A 32 -7.80 5.89 2.49
N GLY A 33 -8.63 5.07 3.14
CA GLY A 33 -8.19 4.20 4.22
C GLY A 33 -7.53 2.91 3.73
N VAL A 34 -6.71 2.29 4.58
CA VAL A 34 -6.01 1.02 4.27
C VAL A 34 -6.98 -0.10 3.89
N SER A 35 -8.09 -0.25 4.62
CA SER A 35 -9.09 -1.29 4.35
C SER A 35 -9.80 -1.09 3.01
N GLU A 36 -10.07 0.16 2.64
CA GLU A 36 -10.69 0.48 1.35
C GLU A 36 -9.68 0.29 0.21
N ALA A 37 -8.43 0.73 0.39
CA ALA A 37 -7.37 0.46 -0.58
C ALA A 37 -7.15 -1.04 -0.81
N ALA A 38 -7.27 -1.87 0.23
CA ALA A 38 -7.21 -3.32 0.10
C ALA A 38 -8.33 -3.90 -0.77
N LYS A 39 -9.56 -3.38 -0.65
CA LYS A 39 -10.69 -3.79 -1.49
C LYS A 39 -10.49 -3.37 -2.94
N GLU A 40 -10.10 -2.11 -3.17
CA GLU A 40 -9.89 -1.54 -4.51
C GLU A 40 -8.75 -2.22 -5.27
N LEU A 41 -7.65 -2.55 -4.58
CA LEU A 41 -6.51 -3.24 -5.19
C LEU A 41 -6.68 -4.77 -5.24
N HIS A 42 -7.79 -5.29 -4.70
CA HIS A 42 -8.03 -6.73 -4.54
C HIS A 42 -6.86 -7.44 -3.82
N LEU A 43 -6.33 -6.79 -2.78
CA LEU A 43 -5.21 -7.29 -1.96
C LEU A 43 -5.69 -7.59 -0.53
N ALA A 44 -4.98 -8.48 0.14
CA ALA A 44 -5.17 -8.68 1.57
C ALA A 44 -4.73 -7.41 2.34
N GLY A 45 -5.44 -7.06 3.42
CA GLY A 45 -5.14 -5.86 4.21
C GLY A 45 -3.73 -5.83 4.81
N ASN A 46 -3.15 -7.00 5.13
CA ASN A 46 -1.76 -7.10 5.58
C ASN A 46 -0.76 -6.74 4.46
N SER A 47 -1.07 -7.06 3.22
CA SER A 47 -0.23 -6.78 2.05
C SER A 47 -0.24 -5.29 1.75
N VAL A 48 -1.42 -4.66 1.79
CA VAL A 48 -1.54 -3.20 1.68
C VAL A 48 -0.83 -2.50 2.83
N SER A 49 -0.94 -3.00 4.06
CA SER A 49 -0.21 -2.44 5.21
C SER A 49 1.31 -2.50 5.01
N THR A 50 1.84 -3.59 4.45
CA THR A 50 3.26 -3.68 4.09
C THR A 50 3.66 -2.69 3.01
N LEU A 51 2.84 -2.54 1.95
CA LEU A 51 3.08 -1.57 0.87
C LEU A 51 3.08 -0.13 1.40
N VAL A 52 2.06 0.23 2.18
CA VAL A 52 1.97 1.54 2.84
C VAL A 52 3.22 1.80 3.69
N ASN A 53 3.62 0.84 4.54
CA ASN A 53 4.81 1.02 5.38
C ASN A 53 6.09 1.19 4.57
N GLN A 54 6.22 0.53 3.41
CA GLN A 54 7.37 0.72 2.51
C GLN A 54 7.35 2.11 1.89
N LEU A 55 6.23 2.53 1.31
CA LEU A 55 6.07 3.84 0.68
C LEU A 55 6.22 5.01 1.67
N VAL A 56 5.76 4.85 2.92
CA VAL A 56 5.99 5.83 3.98
C VAL A 56 7.47 5.93 4.32
N ARG A 57 8.17 4.80 4.45
CA ARG A 57 9.64 4.80 4.66
C ARG A 57 10.39 5.46 3.51
N ASP A 58 9.90 5.28 2.29
CA ASP A 58 10.49 5.86 1.08
C ASP A 58 10.02 7.31 0.83
N GLY A 59 9.25 7.89 1.74
CA GLY A 59 8.78 9.28 1.68
C GLY A 59 7.74 9.57 0.60
N GLN A 60 7.12 8.54 0.02
CA GLN A 60 6.12 8.67 -1.05
C GLN A 60 4.67 8.78 -0.52
N LEU A 61 4.43 8.32 0.71
CA LEU A 61 3.13 8.40 1.37
C LEU A 61 3.28 8.95 2.79
N VAL A 62 2.26 9.67 3.23
CA VAL A 62 2.02 10.02 4.63
C VAL A 62 0.76 9.30 5.11
N ARG A 63 0.79 8.87 6.36
CA ARG A 63 -0.34 8.21 7.02
C ARG A 63 -0.79 9.06 8.19
N GLU A 64 -2.03 9.55 8.11
CA GLU A 64 -2.64 10.36 9.15
C GLU A 64 -3.69 9.55 9.89
N THR A 65 -3.84 9.84 11.19
CA THR A 65 -4.92 9.27 12.00
C THR A 65 -6.17 10.12 11.78
N ASP A 66 -7.30 9.50 11.44
CA ASP A 66 -8.56 10.23 11.32
C ASP A 66 -8.98 10.75 12.71
N PRO A 67 -9.21 12.07 12.87
CA PRO A 67 -9.62 12.64 14.15
C PRO A 67 -11.02 12.17 14.60
N ALA A 68 -11.89 11.74 13.67
CA ALA A 68 -13.22 11.20 13.97
C ALA A 68 -13.21 9.70 14.30
N ASP A 69 -12.24 8.95 13.77
CA ASP A 69 -12.02 7.55 14.08
C ASP A 69 -10.52 7.24 14.12
N ARG A 70 -9.95 7.23 15.33
CA ARG A 70 -8.50 6.99 15.51
C ARG A 70 -8.04 5.61 15.02
N ARG A 71 -8.96 4.70 14.69
CA ARG A 71 -8.64 3.40 14.08
C ARG A 71 -8.54 3.46 12.55
N ALA A 72 -9.13 4.47 11.92
CA ALA A 72 -9.06 4.68 10.49
C ALA A 72 -7.83 5.56 10.17
N ALA A 73 -6.85 4.98 9.49
CA ALA A 73 -5.72 5.74 8.99
C ALA A 73 -6.00 6.19 7.55
N ARG A 74 -5.80 7.48 7.28
CA ARG A 74 -5.93 8.11 5.97
C ARG A 74 -4.57 8.14 5.26
N LEU A 75 -4.56 7.79 3.98
CA LEU A 75 -3.35 7.78 3.15
C LEU A 75 -3.32 9.03 2.26
N LEU A 76 -2.19 9.72 2.25
CA LEU A 76 -1.95 10.94 1.48
C LEU A 76 -0.60 10.81 0.77
N LEU A 77 -0.47 11.40 -0.41
CA LEU A 77 0.85 11.59 -1.02
C LEU A 77 1.63 12.64 -0.20
N THR A 78 2.94 12.45 -0.10
CA THR A 78 3.87 13.44 0.49
C THR A 78 4.08 14.60 -0.47
#